data_AF-A0A0H3NKK9-F1
#
_entry.id   AF-A0A0H3NKK9-F1
#
_cell.length_a   1.000
_cell.length_b   1.000
_cell.length_c   1.000
_cell.angle_alpha   90.00
_cell.angle_beta   90.00
_cell.angle_gamma   90.00
#
_symmetry.space_group_name_H-M   'P 1'
#
loop_
_entity.id
_entity.type
_entity.pdbx_description
1 polymer ?
#
loop_
_entity_poly.entity_id
_entity_poly.type
_entity_poly.pdbx_seq_one_letter_code
_entity_poly.pdbx_strand_id
1 'polypeptide(L)'
;MLQLAESEKLRMTGIAAITEFKEKYLRHRKNLAQEAFDKSPAHLRKTICFHAGLKNRHVNMQFSELTLAERESVVKALNYLIEFTRSLPPFISNDDCTLNITN
;
A
#
# COMPACT_ATOMS: atom_id res chain seq x y z
N MET A 1 -38.92 21.39 -18.12
CA MET A 1 -38.13 20.52 -19.03
C MET A 1 -36.76 21.10 -19.38
N LEU A 2 -36.63 22.39 -19.74
CA LEU A 2 -35.33 23.02 -20.07
C LEU A 2 -34.28 23.00 -18.94
N GLN A 3 -34.65 23.30 -17.69
CA GLN A 3 -33.70 23.29 -16.55
C GLN A 3 -33.12 21.92 -16.21
N LEU A 4 -33.88 20.84 -16.44
CA LEU A 4 -33.42 19.45 -16.25
C LEU A 4 -32.38 19.05 -17.30
N ALA A 5 -32.47 19.59 -18.51
CA ALA A 5 -31.49 19.35 -19.57
C ALA A 5 -30.19 20.12 -19.31
N GLU A 6 -30.28 21.31 -18.72
CA GLU A 6 -29.13 22.14 -18.38
C GLU A 6 -28.34 21.56 -17.19
N SER A 7 -29.03 21.07 -16.15
CA SER A 7 -28.39 20.37 -15.04
C SER A 7 -27.70 19.07 -15.49
N GLU A 8 -28.32 18.31 -16.39
CA GLU A 8 -27.72 17.10 -16.96
C GLU A 8 -26.49 17.41 -17.82
N LYS A 9 -26.52 18.51 -18.59
CA LYS A 9 -25.37 18.98 -19.36
C LYS A 9 -24.19 19.38 -18.46
N LEU A 10 -24.48 20.06 -17.34
CA LEU A 10 -23.47 20.41 -16.34
C LEU A 10 -22.87 19.17 -15.67
N ARG A 11 -23.71 18.18 -15.32
CA ARG A 11 -23.28 16.90 -14.76
C ARG A 11 -22.31 16.17 -15.71
N MET A 12 -22.68 16.07 -16.98
CA MET A 12 -21.84 15.43 -18.00
C MET A 12 -20.51 16.14 -18.22
N THR A 13 -20.52 17.48 -18.20
CA THR A 13 -19.30 18.30 -18.28
C THR A 13 -18.38 18.03 -17.08
N GLY A 14 -18.94 17.95 -15.87
CA GLY A 14 -18.17 17.62 -14.67
C GLY A 14 -17.57 16.20 -14.71
N ILE A 15 -18.34 15.21 -15.17
CA ILE A 15 -17.85 13.83 -15.34
C ILE A 15 -16.71 13.78 -16.35
N ALA A 16 -16.82 14.47 -17.48
CA ALA A 16 -15.77 14.54 -18.50
C ALA A 16 -14.48 15.15 -17.93
N ALA A 17 -14.58 16.27 -17.22
CA ALA A 17 -13.43 16.93 -16.60
C ALA A 17 -12.74 16.06 -15.53
N ILE A 18 -13.51 15.39 -14.67
CA ILE A 18 -12.96 14.46 -13.67
C ILE A 18 -12.27 13.27 -14.35
N THR A 19 -12.84 12.77 -15.44
CA THR A 19 -12.27 11.66 -16.20
C THR A 19 -10.95 12.07 -16.85
N GLU A 20 -10.91 13.21 -17.53
CA GLU A 20 -9.69 13.77 -18.11
C GLU A 20 -8.59 13.96 -17.06
N PHE A 21 -8.95 14.52 -15.89
CA PHE A 21 -8.01 14.70 -14.79
C PHE A 21 -7.44 13.36 -14.29
N LYS A 22 -8.31 12.36 -14.06
CA LYS A 22 -7.88 11.03 -13.64
C LYS A 22 -6.92 10.40 -14.64
N GLU A 23 -7.25 10.49 -15.92
CA GLU A 23 -6.44 9.95 -17.01
C GLU A 23 -5.08 10.64 -17.11
N LYS A 24 -5.07 11.97 -17.04
CA LYS A 24 -3.86 12.78 -17.22
C LYS A 24 -2.91 12.72 -16.03
N TYR A 25 -3.43 12.70 -14.80
CA TYR A 25 -2.62 12.89 -13.59
C TYR A 25 -2.56 11.67 -12.68
N LEU A 26 -3.55 10.77 -12.71
CA LEU A 26 -3.65 9.67 -11.77
C LEU A 26 -3.41 8.29 -12.39
N ARG A 27 -3.59 8.14 -13.72
CA ARG A 27 -3.44 6.86 -14.43
C ARG A 27 -2.07 6.20 -14.27
N HIS A 28 -1.02 7.02 -14.13
CA HIS A 28 0.35 6.56 -13.93
C HIS A 28 0.85 6.69 -12.49
N ARG A 29 -0.02 7.08 -11.55
CA ARG A 29 0.38 7.18 -10.15
C ARG A 29 0.54 5.78 -9.59
N LYS A 30 1.79 5.33 -9.49
CA LYS A 30 2.14 4.04 -8.88
C LYS A 30 1.65 4.03 -7.43
N ASN A 31 0.84 3.03 -7.09
CA ASN A 31 0.52 2.73 -5.71
C ASN A 31 1.73 2.02 -5.09
N LEU A 32 2.60 2.79 -4.43
CA LEU A 32 3.84 2.27 -3.86
C LEU A 32 3.59 1.20 -2.78
N ALA A 33 2.51 1.32 -2.00
CA ALA A 33 2.17 0.33 -0.99
C ALA A 33 1.75 -1.00 -1.64
N GLN A 34 0.96 -0.93 -2.70
CA GLN A 34 0.62 -2.10 -3.50
C GLN A 34 1.86 -2.73 -4.12
N GLU A 35 2.72 -1.94 -4.76
CA GLU A 35 3.95 -2.44 -5.36
C GLU A 35 4.87 -3.11 -4.33
N ALA A 36 5.08 -2.47 -3.17
CA ALA A 36 5.88 -3.00 -2.09
C ALA A 36 5.30 -4.31 -1.54
N PHE A 37 3.97 -4.38 -1.34
CA PHE A 37 3.32 -5.57 -0.82
C PHE A 37 3.33 -6.73 -1.83
N ASP A 38 2.89 -6.48 -3.06
CA ASP A 38 2.71 -7.51 -4.10
C ASP A 38 4.06 -8.08 -4.58
N LYS A 39 5.12 -7.25 -4.62
CA LYS A 39 6.45 -7.69 -5.05
C LYS A 39 7.34 -8.22 -3.92
N SER A 40 6.89 -8.10 -2.67
CA SER A 40 7.67 -8.62 -1.54
C SER A 40 7.74 -10.16 -1.58
N PRO A 41 8.91 -10.76 -1.31
CA PRO A 41 9.03 -12.18 -1.04
C PRO A 41 8.06 -12.64 0.05
N ALA A 42 7.66 -13.92 0.00
CA ALA A 42 6.67 -14.48 0.92
C ALA A 42 7.01 -14.28 2.41
N HIS A 43 8.28 -14.34 2.79
CA HIS A 43 8.69 -14.11 4.18
C HIS A 43 8.50 -12.64 4.62
N LEU A 44 8.80 -11.66 3.75
CA LEU A 44 8.52 -10.25 4.04
C LEU A 44 7.01 -9.98 4.08
N ARG A 45 6.25 -10.61 3.19
CA ARG A 45 4.78 -10.53 3.24
C ARG A 45 4.20 -11.09 4.54
N LYS A 46 4.77 -12.16 5.09
CA LYS A 46 4.41 -12.66 6.43
C LYS A 46 4.66 -11.60 7.50
N THR A 47 5.84 -10.98 7.50
CA THR A 47 6.18 -9.91 8.46
C THR A 47 5.22 -8.71 8.34
N ILE A 48 4.95 -8.26 7.11
CA ILE A 48 4.02 -7.16 6.86
C ILE A 48 2.61 -7.51 7.34
N CYS A 49 2.09 -8.69 6.95
CA CYS A 49 0.77 -9.15 7.38
C CYS A 49 0.67 -9.30 8.90
N PHE A 50 1.69 -9.87 9.54
CA PHE A 50 1.76 -10.01 11.00
C PHE A 50 1.65 -8.63 11.66
N HIS A 51 2.45 -7.67 11.20
CA HIS A 51 2.48 -6.34 11.79
C HIS A 51 1.20 -5.53 11.51
N ALA A 52 0.54 -5.78 10.37
CA ALA A 52 -0.76 -5.23 10.04
C ALA A 52 -1.94 -5.91 10.77
N GLY A 53 -1.71 -6.90 11.63
CA GLY A 53 -2.75 -7.66 12.33
C GLY A 53 -3.56 -8.60 11.41
N LEU A 54 -3.01 -8.96 10.25
CA LEU A 54 -3.66 -9.79 9.26
C LEU A 54 -3.36 -11.29 9.48
N LYS A 55 -4.34 -12.12 9.11
CA LYS A 55 -4.22 -13.60 9.16
C LYS A 55 -3.29 -14.14 8.07
N ASN A 56 -2.78 -15.36 8.27
CA ASN A 56 -1.85 -16.02 7.34
C ASN A 56 -2.37 -16.13 5.90
N ARG A 57 -3.69 -16.25 5.68
CA ARG A 57 -4.27 -16.28 4.32
C ARG A 57 -3.91 -15.05 3.46
N HIS A 58 -3.75 -13.87 4.07
CA HIS A 58 -3.47 -12.63 3.34
C HIS A 58 -2.04 -12.59 2.78
N VAL A 59 -1.16 -13.50 3.22
CA VAL A 59 0.20 -13.68 2.70
C VAL A 59 0.20 -14.15 1.23
N ASN A 60 -0.92 -14.65 0.71
CA ASN A 60 -1.03 -15.06 -0.69
C ASN A 60 -1.98 -14.17 -1.52
N MET A 61 -2.58 -13.13 -0.92
CA MET A 61 -3.51 -12.21 -1.60
C MET A 61 -2.79 -11.00 -2.20
N GLN A 62 -3.20 -10.49 -3.34
CA GLN A 62 -2.73 -9.19 -3.83
C GLN A 62 -3.33 -8.05 -3.00
N PHE A 63 -2.65 -6.91 -2.97
CA PHE A 63 -3.12 -5.71 -2.28
C PHE A 63 -4.53 -5.29 -2.73
N SER A 64 -4.85 -5.49 -4.02
CA SER A 64 -6.17 -5.23 -4.59
C SER A 64 -7.27 -6.17 -4.09
N GLU A 65 -6.92 -7.32 -3.52
CA GLU A 65 -7.87 -8.27 -2.95
C GLU A 65 -8.18 -7.97 -1.47
N LEU A 66 -7.38 -7.12 -0.83
CA LEU A 66 -7.63 -6.66 0.53
C LEU A 66 -8.78 -5.64 0.59
N THR A 67 -9.52 -5.65 1.69
CA THR A 67 -10.49 -4.60 2.00
C THR A 67 -9.80 -3.26 2.25
N LEU A 68 -10.55 -2.15 2.21
CA LEU A 68 -9.99 -0.82 2.46
C LEU A 68 -9.27 -0.74 3.83
N ALA A 69 -9.90 -1.23 4.89
CA ALA A 69 -9.33 -1.23 6.23
C ALA A 69 -8.03 -2.06 6.30
N GLU A 70 -7.99 -3.22 5.65
CA GLU A 70 -6.79 -4.05 5.59
C GLU A 70 -5.65 -3.37 4.81
N ARG A 71 -5.97 -2.69 3.70
CA ARG A 71 -4.99 -1.89 2.94
C ARG A 71 -4.40 -0.77 3.80
N GLU A 72 -5.23 -0.07 4.57
CA GLU A 72 -4.77 0.96 5.50
C GLU A 72 -3.84 0.38 6.56
N SER A 73 -4.16 -0.78 7.12
CA SER A 73 -3.29 -1.49 8.08
C SER A 73 -1.96 -1.90 7.44
N VAL A 74 -1.96 -2.39 6.19
CA VAL A 74 -0.71 -2.70 5.46
C VAL A 74 0.13 -1.45 5.24
N VAL A 75 -0.47 -0.32 4.85
CA VAL A 75 0.25 0.95 4.69
C VAL A 75 0.89 1.39 6.02
N LYS A 76 0.15 1.31 7.13
CA LYS A 76 0.68 1.62 8.46
C LYS A 76 1.86 0.71 8.83
N ALA A 77 1.73 -0.59 8.59
CA ALA A 77 2.79 -1.56 8.86
C ALA A 77 4.05 -1.28 8.02
N LEU A 78 3.91 -0.98 6.73
CA LEU A 78 5.03 -0.62 5.86
C LEU A 78 5.74 0.64 6.35
N ASN A 79 4.99 1.70 6.71
CA ASN A 79 5.57 2.92 7.25
C ASN A 79 6.31 2.66 8.56
N TYR A 80 5.75 1.84 9.45
CA TYR A 80 6.43 1.46 10.69
C TYR A 80 7.74 0.73 10.41
N LEU A 81 7.75 -0.24 9.49
CA LEU A 81 8.97 -0.97 9.14
C LEU A 81 10.04 -0.05 8.56
N ILE A 82 9.67 0.95 7.76
CA ILE A 82 10.60 1.97 7.26
C ILE A 82 11.19 2.77 8.43
N GLU A 83 10.36 3.29 9.33
CA GLU A 83 10.85 4.04 10.51
C GLU A 83 11.73 3.17 11.42
N PHE A 84 11.34 1.90 11.62
CA PHE A 84 12.15 0.94 12.36
C PHE A 84 13.54 0.80 11.73
N THR A 85 13.62 0.56 10.41
CA THR A 85 14.93 0.45 9.73
C THR A 85 15.76 1.73 9.82
N ARG A 86 15.14 2.91 9.83
CA ARG A 86 15.82 4.20 10.04
C ARG A 86 16.32 4.39 11.46
N SER A 87 15.67 3.76 12.43
CA SER A 87 16.08 3.81 13.85
C SER A 87 17.21 2.84 14.18
N LEU A 88 17.51 1.87 13.30
CA LEU A 88 18.60 0.94 13.51
C LEU A 88 19.96 1.66 13.39
N PRO A 89 20.93 1.35 14.26
CA PRO A 89 22.26 1.92 14.16
C PRO A 89 22.89 1.53 12.80
N PRO A 90 23.70 2.41 12.20
CA PRO A 90 24.34 2.16 10.90
C PRO A 90 25.35 1.00 10.92
N PHE A 91 25.71 0.49 12.10
CA PHE A 91 26.58 -0.66 12.31
C PHE A 91 25.76 -1.80 12.90
N ILE A 92 25.12 -2.60 12.06
CA ILE A 92 25.03 -4.01 12.35
C ILE A 92 26.29 -4.59 11.71
N SER A 93 27.35 -4.80 12.50
CA SER A 93 28.55 -5.49 12.03
C SER A 93 28.16 -6.88 11.51
N ASN A 94 28.97 -7.47 10.63
CA ASN A 94 28.81 -8.89 10.28
C ASN A 94 28.85 -9.79 11.53
N ASP A 95 29.52 -9.33 12.58
CA ASP A 95 29.62 -10.02 13.86
C ASP A 95 28.33 -9.90 14.70
N ASP A 96 27.55 -8.82 14.51
CA ASP A 96 26.28 -8.57 15.22
C ASP A 96 25.07 -9.26 14.55
N CYS A 97 25.23 -9.70 13.29
CA CYS A 97 24.19 -10.37 12.51
C CYS A 97 23.96 -11.84 12.91
N THR A 98 24.84 -12.43 13.71
CA THR A 98 24.79 -13.85 14.08
C THR A 98 24.48 -13.99 15.56
N LEU A 99 23.27 -14.46 15.90
CA LEU A 99 22.94 -14.85 17.26
C LEU A 99 23.70 -16.14 17.62
N ASN A 100 24.96 -15.99 18.04
CA ASN A 100 25.75 -17.07 18.60
C ASN A 100 25.23 -17.38 20.01
N ILE A 101 24.14 -18.16 20.09
CA ILE A 101 23.66 -18.70 21.36
C ILE A 101 24.57 -19.87 21.71
N THR A 102 25.60 -19.60 22.52
CA THR A 102 26.39 -20.66 23.16
C THR A 102 25.55 -21.28 24.27
N ASN A 103 25.27 -22.58 24.16
CA ASN A 103 24.63 -23.39 25.22
C ASN A 103 25.57 -23.61 26.40
#